data_AF-A0A354J3E1-F1
#
_entry.id   AF-A0A354J3E1-F1
#
_cell.length_a   1.000
_cell.length_b   1.000
_cell.length_c   1.000
_cell.angle_alpha   90.00
_cell.angle_beta   90.00
_cell.angle_gamma   90.00
#
_symmetry.space_group_name_H-M   'P 1'
#
loop_
_entity.id
_entity.type
_entity.pdbx_description
1 polymer ?
#
loop_
_entity_poly.entity_id
_entity_poly.type
_entity_poly.pdbx_seq_one_letter_code
_entity_poly.pdbx_strand_id
1 'polypeptide(L)'
;MGIIQISLSVSVLILFIAVLRVLFIYKISRNTIMLLWKLVMLRLLIPFPIPSVSFNFNGWNKNFDIASMAAKGLANKQILNSNTVYQVGDVSNKFSESVTQYINPFLWIWIIGFGISFIIFFKAYRKSYSFLRESLPIIDDITVSEWMGEQKLKRKVSVMVSDKITTPITFGIWKPKIVLPKNMNYQNQQQLKYVLSHEMVHIKKLDSFWKIISILVSCMHWFNPFVWLMYTFVNCDMEMACDEKVISIYGESEKSDYALTILYLAEQKSAYTILYNGFGKKPIKERVRAIMRYRKKSIFGISLSLAIILVTVLFLMLFPGNGKSLNRNEEAIKTVLEQIFTCPNQEMIEVYNNMFSRIQTSPLEENINNEIDKKLYEIYQPYISSKWYESFVMYFYSYLYVYSTTDGYEIAVDHIDIKRSDTIPTNYSFMVYLNYSKEGGEKNHTKIEGSAQFLEE
;
A
#
# COMPACT_ATOMS: atom_id res chain seq x y z
N MET A 1 6.17 4.97 -2.51
CA MET A 1 5.25 4.29 -3.44
C MET A 1 4.33 5.33 -4.09
N GLY A 2 4.08 5.24 -5.39
CA GLY A 2 3.03 6.04 -6.03
C GLY A 2 1.64 5.61 -5.53
N ILE A 3 0.68 6.55 -5.48
CA ILE A 3 -0.68 6.30 -4.99
C ILE A 3 -1.36 5.11 -5.70
N ILE A 4 -1.01 4.87 -6.96
CA ILE A 4 -1.50 3.76 -7.79
C ILE A 4 -1.04 2.40 -7.24
N GLN A 5 0.22 2.26 -6.85
CA GLN A 5 0.77 1.00 -6.33
C GLN A 5 0.15 0.62 -4.96
N ILE A 6 -0.07 1.63 -4.10
CA ILE A 6 -0.83 1.47 -2.86
C ILE A 6 -2.27 1.05 -3.18
N SER A 7 -2.91 1.71 -4.14
CA SER A 7 -4.28 1.38 -4.54
C SER A 7 -4.41 -0.07 -5.04
N LEU A 8 -3.49 -0.52 -5.91
CA LEU A 8 -3.50 -1.87 -6.48
C LEU A 8 -3.23 -2.96 -5.43
N SER A 9 -2.20 -2.77 -4.59
CA SER A 9 -1.89 -3.73 -3.52
C SER A 9 -3.06 -3.88 -2.54
N VAL A 10 -3.74 -2.77 -2.21
CA VAL A 10 -4.88 -2.80 -1.29
C VAL A 10 -6.16 -3.34 -1.95
N SER A 11 -6.33 -3.24 -3.27
CA SER A 11 -7.45 -3.87 -3.99
C SER A 11 -7.53 -5.39 -3.75
N VAL A 12 -6.38 -6.07 -3.73
CA VAL A 12 -6.33 -7.51 -3.41
C VAL A 12 -6.85 -7.78 -2.00
N LEU A 13 -6.45 -6.95 -1.03
CA LEU A 13 -6.89 -7.07 0.35
C LEU A 13 -8.38 -6.76 0.51
N ILE A 14 -8.90 -5.76 -0.20
CA ILE A 14 -10.33 -5.44 -0.23
C ILE A 14 -11.13 -6.63 -0.76
N LEU A 15 -10.69 -7.25 -1.86
CA LEU A 15 -11.34 -8.42 -2.43
C LEU A 15 -11.30 -9.61 -1.48
N PHE A 16 -10.16 -9.86 -0.83
CA PHE A 16 -10.04 -10.90 0.19
C PHE A 16 -11.05 -10.70 1.33
N ILE A 17 -11.14 -9.49 1.89
CA ILE A 17 -12.11 -9.17 2.95
C ILE A 17 -13.55 -9.26 2.44
N ALA A 18 -13.82 -8.85 1.19
CA ALA A 18 -15.13 -9.00 0.56
C ALA A 18 -15.56 -10.47 0.43
N VAL A 19 -14.64 -11.36 0.04
CA VAL A 19 -14.88 -12.81 -0.03
C VAL A 19 -15.12 -13.38 1.36
N LEU A 20 -14.26 -13.04 2.33
CA LEU A 20 -14.45 -13.45 3.73
C LEU A 20 -15.79 -12.98 4.29
N ARG A 21 -16.18 -11.74 3.98
CA ARG A 21 -17.48 -11.17 4.35
C ARG A 21 -18.61 -12.05 3.84
N VAL A 22 -18.59 -12.50 2.59
CA VAL A 22 -19.66 -13.33 2.02
C VAL A 22 -19.67 -14.74 2.63
N LEU A 23 -18.50 -15.39 2.72
CA LEU A 23 -18.39 -16.79 3.18
C LEU A 23 -18.70 -16.95 4.66
N PHE A 24 -18.25 -16.01 5.48
CA PHE A 24 -18.29 -16.11 6.94
C PHE A 24 -19.21 -15.10 7.60
N ILE A 25 -20.13 -14.53 6.82
CA ILE A 25 -21.07 -13.46 7.23
C ILE A 25 -21.85 -13.79 8.52
N TYR A 26 -22.13 -15.08 8.76
CA TYR A 26 -22.87 -15.57 9.94
C TYR A 26 -22.00 -16.26 10.98
N LYS A 27 -20.71 -16.48 10.71
CA LYS A 27 -19.78 -17.18 11.61
C LYS A 27 -18.86 -16.22 12.37
N ILE A 28 -18.57 -15.05 11.78
CA ILE A 28 -17.67 -14.05 12.33
C ILE A 28 -18.47 -12.89 12.97
N SER A 29 -17.93 -12.34 14.04
CA SER A 29 -18.44 -11.13 14.70
C SER A 29 -18.44 -9.93 13.74
N ARG A 30 -19.52 -9.15 13.66
CA ARG A 30 -19.57 -7.98 12.74
C ARG A 30 -18.59 -6.89 13.14
N ASN A 31 -18.28 -6.79 14.43
CA ASN A 31 -17.20 -5.92 14.89
C ASN A 31 -15.83 -6.31 14.32
N THR A 32 -15.60 -7.61 14.06
CA THR A 32 -14.35 -8.07 13.44
C THR A 32 -14.27 -7.60 12.00
N ILE A 33 -15.33 -7.82 11.21
CA ILE A 33 -15.39 -7.35 9.81
C ILE A 33 -15.18 -5.83 9.76
N MET A 34 -15.84 -5.09 10.65
CA MET A 34 -15.62 -3.64 10.76
C MET A 34 -14.19 -3.27 11.15
N LEU A 35 -13.52 -4.04 12.02
CA LEU A 35 -12.11 -3.81 12.34
C LEU A 35 -11.21 -4.03 11.12
N LEU A 36 -11.46 -5.08 10.33
CA LEU A 36 -10.72 -5.34 9.10
C LEU A 36 -10.85 -4.17 8.12
N TRP A 37 -12.07 -3.67 7.90
CA TRP A 37 -12.27 -2.49 7.06
C TRP A 37 -11.55 -1.24 7.59
N LYS A 38 -11.54 -1.03 8.92
CA LYS A 38 -10.79 0.07 9.54
C LYS A 38 -9.29 -0.03 9.27
N LEU A 39 -8.70 -1.24 9.34
CA LEU A 39 -7.29 -1.47 9.01
C LEU A 39 -6.99 -1.13 7.55
N VAL A 40 -7.86 -1.55 6.62
CA VAL A 40 -7.73 -1.22 5.19
C VAL A 40 -7.79 0.29 4.96
N MET A 41 -8.77 0.97 5.54
CA MET A 41 -8.91 2.43 5.39
C MET A 41 -7.71 3.18 5.96
N LEU A 42 -7.19 2.77 7.13
CA LEU A 42 -5.98 3.36 7.70
C LEU A 42 -4.77 3.13 6.79
N ARG A 43 -4.62 1.95 6.19
CA ARG A 43 -3.56 1.67 5.21
C ARG A 43 -3.67 2.55 3.96
N LEU A 44 -4.88 2.80 3.47
CA LEU A 44 -5.10 3.67 2.31
C LEU A 44 -4.84 5.16 2.59
N LEU A 45 -4.93 5.58 3.86
CA LEU A 45 -4.64 6.95 4.30
C LEU A 45 -3.17 7.21 4.63
N ILE A 46 -2.42 6.19 5.05
CA ILE A 46 -1.02 6.32 5.46
C ILE A 46 -0.12 5.97 4.26
N PRO A 47 0.48 6.96 3.57
CA PRO A 47 1.42 6.70 2.48
C PRO A 47 2.80 6.22 2.96
N PHE A 48 3.00 6.08 4.28
CA PHE A 48 4.30 5.70 4.86
C PHE A 48 4.51 4.18 4.91
N PRO A 49 5.70 3.68 4.55
CA PRO A 49 6.07 2.31 4.79
C PRO A 49 6.11 2.07 6.30
N ILE A 50 5.34 1.09 6.79
CA ILE A 50 5.53 0.56 8.14
C ILE A 50 6.91 -0.10 8.13
N PRO A 51 7.85 0.26 9.01
CA PRO A 51 9.14 -0.40 9.08
C PRO A 51 8.91 -1.89 9.33
N SER A 52 9.28 -2.72 8.36
CA SER A 52 9.17 -4.16 8.46
C SER A 52 10.10 -4.68 9.55
N VAL A 53 9.58 -5.50 10.46
CA VAL A 53 10.39 -6.47 11.20
C VAL A 53 10.89 -7.47 10.16
N SER A 54 12.20 -7.58 9.98
CA SER A 54 12.80 -8.48 8.99
C SER A 54 12.57 -9.94 9.41
N PHE A 55 11.54 -10.57 8.84
CA PHE A 55 11.40 -12.02 8.86
C PHE A 55 12.13 -12.58 7.64
N ASN A 56 13.28 -13.22 7.87
CA ASN A 56 14.05 -13.92 6.86
C ASN A 56 13.28 -15.17 6.39
N PHE A 57 12.52 -15.05 5.30
CA PHE A 57 11.88 -16.17 4.60
C PHE A 57 12.73 -16.57 3.38
N ASN A 58 13.90 -17.15 3.63
CA ASN A 58 14.89 -17.54 2.59
C ASN A 58 14.46 -18.73 1.70
N GLY A 59 13.16 -19.08 1.62
CA GLY A 59 12.72 -20.35 1.04
C GLY A 59 11.98 -20.32 -0.30
N TRP A 60 11.48 -19.17 -0.77
CA TRP A 60 10.45 -19.18 -1.84
C TRP A 60 10.61 -18.19 -3.00
N ASN A 61 11.72 -17.46 -3.07
CA ASN A 61 11.95 -16.45 -4.13
C ASN A 61 12.75 -16.97 -5.34
N LYS A 62 12.66 -18.27 -5.69
CA LYS A 62 13.45 -18.78 -6.82
C LYS A 62 12.81 -18.72 -8.21
N ASN A 63 11.50 -18.59 -8.42
CA ASN A 63 10.95 -18.90 -9.75
C ASN A 63 9.74 -18.08 -10.20
N PHE A 64 9.77 -16.75 -10.29
CA PHE A 64 8.74 -16.04 -11.07
C PHE A 64 9.23 -14.69 -11.60
N ASP A 65 10.00 -14.72 -12.70
CA ASP A 65 10.33 -13.52 -13.47
C ASP A 65 9.97 -13.69 -14.95
N ILE A 66 8.66 -13.54 -15.23
CA ILE A 66 8.09 -13.58 -16.59
C ILE A 66 8.50 -12.33 -17.41
N ALA A 67 8.95 -11.26 -16.76
CA ALA A 67 9.35 -10.02 -17.45
C ALA A 67 10.74 -10.15 -18.10
N SER A 68 11.65 -10.95 -17.54
CA SER A 68 13.01 -11.14 -18.10
C SER A 68 13.04 -11.94 -19.40
N MET A 69 12.05 -12.80 -19.66
CA MET A 69 11.99 -13.62 -20.89
C MET A 69 11.49 -12.83 -22.10
N ALA A 70 10.65 -11.80 -21.90
CA ALA A 70 10.14 -10.96 -22.99
C ALA A 70 11.20 -9.94 -23.47
N ALA A 71 12.08 -9.48 -22.58
CA ALA A 71 13.13 -8.51 -22.92
C ALA A 71 14.30 -9.13 -23.71
N LYS A 72 14.60 -10.43 -23.50
CA LYS A 72 15.67 -11.14 -24.22
C LYS A 72 15.36 -11.41 -25.69
N GLY A 73 14.11 -11.30 -26.13
CA GLY A 73 13.70 -11.58 -27.52
C GLY A 73 13.81 -10.40 -28.50
N LEU A 74 13.97 -9.17 -28.01
CA LEU A 74 13.89 -7.95 -28.83
C LEU A 74 15.23 -7.23 -29.05
N ALA A 75 16.26 -7.54 -28.27
CA ALA A 75 17.56 -6.85 -28.33
C ALA A 75 18.49 -7.35 -29.46
N ASN A 76 18.16 -8.44 -30.16
CA ASN A 76 19.12 -9.13 -31.02
C ASN A 76 19.02 -8.79 -32.52
N LYS A 77 18.47 -7.63 -32.92
CA LYS A 77 18.25 -7.32 -34.35
C LYS A 77 18.75 -5.98 -34.89
N GLN A 78 19.39 -5.12 -34.10
CA GLN A 78 19.87 -3.84 -34.65
C GLN A 78 21.15 -3.35 -33.97
N ILE A 79 22.30 -3.97 -34.25
CA ILE A 79 23.59 -3.26 -34.23
C ILE A 79 24.46 -3.83 -35.35
N LEU A 80 24.33 -3.25 -36.55
CA LEU A 80 25.36 -3.30 -37.58
C LEU A 80 25.35 -1.93 -38.27
N ASN A 81 26.52 -1.30 -38.28
CA ASN A 81 26.87 0.00 -38.85
C ASN A 81 26.59 1.25 -38.01
N SER A 82 27.68 1.76 -37.39
CA SER A 82 28.08 3.16 -37.58
C SER A 82 29.51 3.38 -37.08
N ASN A 83 30.45 3.44 -38.02
CA ASN A 83 31.71 4.16 -37.82
C ASN A 83 31.39 5.66 -37.91
N THR A 84 31.48 6.39 -36.80
CA THR A 84 31.49 7.86 -36.84
C THR A 84 32.58 8.41 -35.93
N VAL A 85 33.53 9.04 -36.60
CA VAL A 85 34.61 9.89 -36.09
C VAL A 85 34.01 11.02 -35.24
N TYR A 86 34.48 11.18 -34.00
CA TYR A 86 34.12 12.32 -33.15
C TYR A 86 35.05 13.50 -33.47
N GLN A 87 34.47 14.60 -33.98
CA GLN A 87 35.11 15.91 -33.90
C GLN A 87 34.74 16.58 -32.57
N VAL A 88 35.78 17.03 -31.86
CA VAL A 88 35.68 17.82 -30.63
C VAL A 88 35.42 19.27 -31.03
N GLY A 89 34.23 19.78 -30.75
CA GLY A 89 33.88 21.18 -30.97
C GLY A 89 32.54 21.54 -30.34
N ASP A 90 32.55 22.57 -29.49
CA ASP A 90 31.41 23.29 -28.91
C ASP A 90 30.60 22.63 -27.78
N VAL A 91 31.20 22.62 -26.59
CA VAL A 91 30.54 22.39 -25.28
C VAL A 91 29.92 23.70 -24.70
N SER A 92 29.91 24.82 -25.41
CA SER A 92 29.64 26.12 -24.76
C SER A 92 28.25 26.73 -24.94
N ASN A 93 27.32 26.20 -25.77
CA ASN A 93 26.10 26.97 -26.11
C ASN A 93 24.78 26.19 -26.30
N LYS A 94 24.56 25.08 -25.61
CA LYS A 94 23.24 24.44 -25.43
C LYS A 94 23.27 23.73 -24.06
N PHE A 95 22.62 24.19 -22.99
CA PHE A 95 21.17 24.14 -22.81
C PHE A 95 20.80 25.04 -21.61
N SER A 96 20.84 26.36 -21.82
CA SER A 96 20.07 27.31 -21.00
C SER A 96 18.62 27.32 -21.47
N GLU A 97 17.99 26.14 -21.44
CA GLU A 97 16.57 25.97 -21.74
C GLU A 97 15.91 25.13 -20.64
N SER A 98 14.99 25.78 -19.93
CA SER A 98 13.87 25.19 -19.22
C SER A 98 14.15 24.42 -17.91
N VAL A 99 14.33 25.19 -16.84
CA VAL A 99 13.65 24.87 -15.57
C VAL A 99 12.14 25.03 -15.78
N THR A 100 11.53 24.13 -16.54
CA THR A 100 10.12 23.81 -16.39
C THR A 100 10.09 22.40 -15.85
N GLN A 101 10.02 22.28 -14.53
CA GLN A 101 9.62 21.04 -13.88
C GLN A 101 8.31 20.61 -14.55
N TYR A 102 8.36 19.63 -15.46
CA TYR A 102 7.18 19.03 -16.04
C TYR A 102 6.40 18.43 -14.87
N ILE A 103 5.36 19.14 -14.40
CA ILE A 103 4.43 18.56 -13.45
C ILE A 103 3.77 17.40 -14.16
N ASN A 104 4.05 16.20 -13.68
CA ASN A 104 3.56 14.96 -14.25
C ASN A 104 2.03 15.07 -14.51
N PRO A 105 1.55 14.94 -15.76
CA PRO A 105 0.14 15.14 -16.10
C PRO A 105 -0.80 14.20 -15.31
N PHE A 106 -0.31 13.04 -14.86
CA PHE A 106 -1.06 12.12 -14.00
C PHE A 106 -1.39 12.73 -12.62
N LEU A 107 -0.54 13.62 -12.09
CA LEU A 107 -0.83 14.32 -10.84
C LEU A 107 -2.01 15.28 -11.00
N TRP A 108 -2.08 16.01 -12.11
CA TRP A 108 -3.19 16.91 -12.40
C TRP A 108 -4.51 16.17 -12.57
N ILE A 109 -4.51 15.07 -13.32
CA ILE A 109 -5.69 14.20 -13.46
C ILE A 109 -6.14 13.70 -12.08
N TRP A 110 -5.19 13.28 -11.23
CA TRP A 110 -5.50 12.84 -9.88
C TRP A 110 -6.10 13.95 -9.01
N ILE A 111 -5.51 15.16 -9.00
CA ILE A 111 -5.99 16.33 -8.24
C ILE A 111 -7.39 16.73 -8.70
N ILE A 112 -7.64 16.77 -10.00
CA ILE A 112 -8.95 17.13 -10.56
C ILE A 112 -10.00 16.10 -10.13
N GLY A 113 -9.71 14.81 -10.29
CA GLY A 113 -10.63 13.74 -9.88
C GLY A 113 -10.92 13.76 -8.38
N PHE A 114 -9.88 13.93 -7.56
CA PHE A 114 -10.02 14.13 -6.11
C PHE A 114 -10.91 15.33 -5.79
N GLY A 115 -10.66 16.48 -6.44
CA GLY A 115 -11.41 17.71 -6.25
C GLY A 115 -12.89 17.55 -6.60
N ILE A 116 -13.21 16.92 -7.74
CA ILE A 116 -14.59 16.65 -8.16
C ILE A 116 -15.30 15.74 -7.15
N SER A 117 -14.70 14.59 -6.81
CA SER A 117 -15.28 13.68 -5.82
C SER A 117 -15.48 14.36 -4.47
N PHE A 118 -14.48 15.11 -4.01
CA PHE A 118 -14.55 15.84 -2.75
C PHE A 118 -15.66 16.88 -2.75
N ILE A 119 -15.80 17.68 -3.81
CA ILE A 119 -16.86 18.70 -3.92
C ILE A 119 -18.26 18.06 -3.89
N ILE A 120 -18.46 16.93 -4.59
CA ILE A 120 -19.74 16.21 -4.60
C ILE A 120 -20.11 15.77 -3.18
N PHE A 121 -19.20 15.09 -2.49
CA PHE A 121 -19.44 14.65 -1.11
C PHE A 121 -19.56 15.81 -0.12
N PHE A 122 -18.79 16.88 -0.31
CA PHE A 122 -18.84 18.06 0.54
C PHE A 122 -20.18 18.79 0.43
N LYS A 123 -20.70 18.96 -0.79
CA LYS A 123 -22.04 19.53 -1.01
C LYS A 123 -23.12 18.66 -0.39
N ALA A 124 -23.02 17.33 -0.57
CA ALA A 124 -23.94 16.39 0.07
C ALA A 124 -23.88 16.54 1.60
N TYR A 125 -22.68 16.51 2.19
CA TYR A 125 -22.47 16.65 3.62
C TYR A 125 -23.01 17.98 4.17
N ARG A 126 -22.73 19.12 3.51
CA ARG A 126 -23.25 20.43 3.94
C ARG A 126 -24.76 20.50 3.90
N LYS A 127 -25.39 19.94 2.86
CA LYS A 127 -26.86 19.91 2.77
C LYS A 127 -27.46 19.10 3.91
N SER A 128 -26.93 17.91 4.20
CA SER A 128 -27.35 17.11 5.37
C SER A 128 -27.12 17.86 6.68
N TYR A 129 -25.97 18.50 6.84
CA TYR A 129 -25.65 19.27 8.03
C TYR A 129 -26.62 20.44 8.25
N SER A 130 -26.97 21.16 7.17
CA SER A 130 -27.93 22.26 7.23
C SER A 130 -29.30 21.77 7.71
N PHE A 131 -29.82 20.69 7.14
CA PHE A 131 -31.11 20.12 7.56
C PHE A 131 -31.13 19.68 9.01
N LEU A 132 -30.03 19.07 9.48
CA LEU A 132 -29.94 18.57 10.85
C LEU A 132 -29.65 19.69 11.87
N ARG A 133 -29.06 20.81 11.45
CA ARG A 133 -28.85 21.97 12.32
C ARG A 133 -30.16 22.64 12.73
N GLU A 134 -31.19 22.57 11.88
CA GLU A 134 -32.53 23.10 12.13
C GLU A 134 -33.40 22.18 13.02
N SER A 135 -32.84 21.07 13.52
CA SER A 135 -33.56 20.21 14.47
C SER A 135 -33.79 20.87 15.82
N LEU A 136 -34.94 20.58 16.44
CA LEU A 136 -35.36 21.11 17.73
C LEU A 136 -35.12 20.07 18.84
N PRO A 137 -34.71 20.46 20.05
CA PRO A 137 -34.56 19.50 21.15
C PRO A 137 -35.91 18.87 21.50
N ILE A 138 -35.91 17.59 21.86
CA ILE A 138 -37.10 16.97 22.45
C ILE A 138 -37.12 17.32 23.93
N ILE A 139 -38.16 18.03 24.38
CA ILE A 139 -38.21 18.60 25.74
C ILE A 139 -39.13 17.79 26.66
N ASP A 140 -40.16 17.12 26.12
CA ASP A 140 -41.28 16.58 26.92
C ASP A 140 -41.56 15.07 26.71
N ASP A 141 -40.58 14.28 26.26
CA ASP A 141 -40.74 12.83 26.13
C ASP A 141 -40.11 12.10 27.32
N ILE A 142 -40.95 11.54 28.19
CA ILE A 142 -40.56 10.80 29.40
C ILE A 142 -39.71 9.58 29.05
N THR A 143 -40.06 8.86 27.97
CA THR A 143 -39.31 7.66 27.57
C THR A 143 -37.90 8.02 27.12
N VAL A 144 -37.73 9.15 26.41
CA VAL A 144 -36.40 9.64 26.01
C VAL A 144 -35.59 10.08 27.22
N SER A 145 -36.19 10.81 28.17
CA SER A 145 -35.47 11.32 29.33
C SER A 145 -35.02 10.20 30.27
N GLU A 146 -35.89 9.23 30.54
CA GLU A 146 -35.55 8.01 31.31
C GLU A 146 -34.44 7.23 30.61
N TRP A 147 -34.61 6.92 29.31
CA TRP A 147 -33.63 6.15 28.56
C TRP A 147 -32.28 6.85 28.48
N MET A 148 -32.24 8.19 28.34
CA MET A 148 -31.02 8.99 28.37
C MET A 148 -30.31 8.94 29.73
N GLY A 149 -31.07 8.92 30.83
CA GLY A 149 -30.55 8.80 32.20
C GLY A 149 -29.81 7.48 32.44
N GLU A 150 -30.20 6.41 31.75
CA GLU A 150 -29.55 5.09 31.83
C GLU A 150 -28.19 5.03 31.08
N GLN A 151 -27.90 6.00 30.20
CA GLN A 151 -26.73 5.95 29.34
C GLN A 151 -25.46 6.46 30.02
N LYS A 152 -24.49 5.57 30.24
CA LYS A 152 -23.15 5.92 30.71
C LYS A 152 -22.26 6.40 29.57
N LEU A 153 -22.19 7.72 29.33
CA LEU A 153 -21.33 8.34 28.32
C LEU A 153 -20.65 9.61 28.84
N LYS A 154 -19.34 9.73 28.56
CA LYS A 154 -18.57 10.95 28.89
C LYS A 154 -18.90 12.14 27.99
N ARG A 155 -19.44 11.88 26.79
CA ARG A 155 -19.80 12.93 25.82
C ARG A 155 -21.25 13.36 26.01
N LYS A 156 -21.51 14.67 25.92
CA LYS A 156 -22.87 15.23 25.95
C LYS A 156 -23.59 14.88 24.65
N VAL A 157 -24.57 13.98 24.75
CA VAL A 157 -25.48 13.60 23.65
C VAL A 157 -26.78 14.37 23.82
N SER A 158 -27.39 14.82 22.71
CA SER A 158 -28.72 15.43 22.72
C SER A 158 -29.64 14.71 21.76
N VAL A 159 -30.90 14.52 22.16
CA VAL A 159 -31.95 13.97 21.30
C VAL A 159 -32.77 15.14 20.75
N MET A 160 -32.93 15.14 19.43
CA MET A 160 -33.55 16.21 18.66
C MET A 160 -34.66 15.62 17.78
N VAL A 161 -35.56 16.47 17.29
CA VAL A 161 -36.63 16.14 16.35
C VAL A 161 -36.50 17.02 15.12
N SER A 162 -36.75 16.46 13.94
CA SER A 162 -36.82 17.21 12.69
C SER A 162 -37.92 16.67 11.78
N ASP A 163 -38.60 17.57 11.08
CA ASP A 163 -39.58 17.30 10.03
C ASP A 163 -38.94 17.11 8.64
N LYS A 164 -37.65 17.42 8.50
CA LYS A 164 -36.88 17.29 7.24
C LYS A 164 -36.29 15.90 7.03
N ILE A 165 -36.45 14.99 7.99
CA ILE A 165 -35.99 13.60 7.91
C ILE A 165 -37.16 12.64 8.07
N THR A 166 -37.10 11.50 7.39
CA THR A 166 -38.10 10.44 7.46
C THR A 166 -37.64 9.25 8.30
N THR A 167 -36.34 9.19 8.63
CA THR A 167 -35.76 8.11 9.44
C THR A 167 -34.80 8.68 10.47
N PRO A 168 -34.69 8.04 11.65
CA PRO A 168 -33.71 8.39 12.67
C PRO A 168 -32.29 8.47 12.10
N ILE A 169 -31.51 9.42 12.61
CA ILE A 169 -30.11 9.58 12.21
C ILE A 169 -29.27 10.20 13.33
N THR A 170 -28.06 9.67 13.48
CA THR A 170 -27.00 10.25 14.30
C THR A 170 -26.11 11.17 13.48
N PHE A 171 -25.80 12.36 14.01
CA PHE A 171 -24.83 13.26 13.39
C PHE A 171 -23.95 13.99 14.40
N GLY A 172 -22.76 14.41 13.94
CA GLY A 172 -21.72 15.04 14.77
C GLY A 172 -20.72 14.05 15.38
N ILE A 173 -19.50 14.53 15.64
CA ILE A 173 -18.40 13.73 16.21
C ILE A 173 -18.17 14.10 17.68
N TRP A 174 -17.92 15.38 17.93
CA TRP A 174 -17.57 15.91 19.25
C TRP A 174 -18.79 16.11 20.16
N LYS A 175 -19.86 16.70 19.61
CA LYS A 175 -21.17 16.88 20.25
C LYS A 175 -22.22 16.10 19.45
N PRO A 176 -22.22 14.76 19.54
CA PRO A 176 -23.12 13.92 18.76
C PRO A 176 -24.57 14.18 19.16
N LYS A 177 -25.46 14.13 18.17
CA LYS A 177 -26.90 14.32 18.33
C LYS A 177 -27.65 13.17 17.66
N ILE A 178 -28.70 12.69 18.31
CA ILE A 178 -29.67 11.75 17.75
C ILE A 178 -30.83 12.58 17.24
N VAL A 179 -31.17 12.51 15.96
CA VAL A 179 -32.33 13.21 15.38
C VAL A 179 -33.39 12.20 15.00
N LEU A 180 -34.58 12.39 15.56
CA LEU A 180 -35.76 11.56 15.30
C LEU A 180 -36.70 12.27 14.30
N PRO A 181 -37.37 11.53 13.41
CA PRO A 181 -38.32 12.12 12.50
C PRO A 181 -39.60 12.52 13.23
N LYS A 182 -40.12 13.72 12.98
CA LYS A 182 -41.33 14.25 13.63
C LYS A 182 -42.55 13.32 13.54
N ASN A 183 -42.65 12.55 12.46
CA ASN A 183 -43.78 11.66 12.18
C ASN A 183 -43.57 10.22 12.71
N MET A 184 -42.55 9.98 13.53
CA MET A 184 -42.36 8.67 14.18
C MET A 184 -43.49 8.40 15.19
N ASN A 185 -43.83 7.13 15.40
CA ASN A 185 -44.72 6.76 16.49
C ASN A 185 -43.99 6.81 17.85
N TYR A 186 -44.08 7.95 18.54
CA TYR A 186 -43.50 8.13 19.88
C TYR A 186 -44.26 7.40 20.99
N GLN A 187 -45.50 6.96 20.74
CA GLN A 187 -46.32 6.26 21.74
C GLN A 187 -45.84 4.83 21.97
N ASN A 188 -45.20 4.20 20.98
CA ASN A 188 -44.60 2.89 21.14
C ASN A 188 -43.23 3.02 21.82
N GLN A 189 -43.23 2.98 23.15
CA GLN A 189 -42.04 3.15 23.98
C GLN A 189 -40.95 2.12 23.65
N GLN A 190 -41.31 0.86 23.37
CA GLN A 190 -40.34 -0.18 23.07
C GLN A 190 -39.66 0.07 21.71
N GLN A 191 -40.45 0.45 20.70
CA GLN A 191 -39.94 0.85 19.40
C GLN A 191 -38.97 2.04 19.51
N LEU A 192 -39.34 3.04 20.32
CA LEU A 192 -38.51 4.21 20.56
C LEU A 192 -37.19 3.82 21.24
N LYS A 193 -37.23 2.97 22.28
CA LYS A 193 -36.03 2.46 22.97
C LYS A 193 -35.10 1.69 22.04
N TYR A 194 -35.63 0.88 21.11
CA TYR A 194 -34.82 0.21 20.10
C TYR A 194 -34.10 1.19 19.17
N VAL A 195 -34.81 2.21 18.68
CA VAL A 195 -34.25 3.24 17.80
C VAL A 195 -33.17 4.05 18.50
N LEU A 196 -33.46 4.54 19.71
CA LEU A 196 -32.49 5.28 20.51
C LEU A 196 -31.24 4.44 20.78
N SER A 197 -31.42 3.17 21.11
CA SER A 197 -30.31 2.24 21.33
C SER A 197 -29.49 2.02 20.06
N HIS A 198 -30.12 1.89 18.89
CA HIS A 198 -29.43 1.76 17.61
C HIS A 198 -28.55 2.99 17.32
N GLU A 199 -29.14 4.18 17.36
CA GLU A 199 -28.44 5.45 17.12
C GLU A 199 -27.33 5.68 18.15
N MET A 200 -27.55 5.29 19.39
CA MET A 200 -26.54 5.38 20.43
C MET A 200 -25.36 4.44 20.22
N VAL A 201 -25.58 3.27 19.60
CA VAL A 201 -24.47 2.40 19.21
C VAL A 201 -23.60 3.10 18.15
N HIS A 202 -24.18 3.79 17.17
CA HIS A 202 -23.40 4.60 16.21
C HIS A 202 -22.54 5.65 16.91
N ILE A 203 -23.10 6.35 17.91
CA ILE A 203 -22.35 7.31 18.72
C ILE A 203 -21.19 6.62 19.44
N LYS A 204 -21.47 5.54 20.19
CA LYS A 204 -20.47 4.81 20.99
C LYS A 204 -19.34 4.25 20.11
N LYS A 205 -19.63 3.85 18.86
CA LYS A 205 -18.65 3.31 17.91
C LYS A 205 -17.91 4.35 17.06
N LEU A 206 -18.25 5.64 17.19
CA LEU A 206 -17.71 6.74 16.40
C LEU A 206 -17.96 6.56 14.90
N ASP A 207 -19.13 6.03 14.54
CA ASP A 207 -19.44 5.67 13.16
C ASP A 207 -19.46 6.88 12.23
N SER A 208 -19.91 8.05 12.71
CA SER A 208 -19.81 9.32 11.97
C SER A 208 -18.37 9.67 11.56
N PHE A 209 -17.38 9.40 12.43
CA PHE A 209 -15.98 9.64 12.12
C PHE A 209 -15.49 8.66 11.04
N TRP A 210 -15.79 7.37 11.18
CA TRP A 210 -15.41 6.36 10.21
C TRP A 210 -16.10 6.51 8.85
N LYS A 211 -17.34 7.04 8.81
CA LYS A 211 -18.02 7.43 7.56
C LYS A 211 -17.28 8.58 6.84
N ILE A 212 -16.76 9.57 7.57
CA ILE A 212 -15.96 10.64 6.94
C ILE A 212 -14.63 10.06 6.41
N ILE A 213 -13.98 9.20 7.18
CA ILE A 213 -12.75 8.52 6.75
C ILE A 213 -12.99 7.69 5.48
N SER A 214 -14.09 6.94 5.39
CA SER A 214 -14.40 6.13 4.20
C SER A 214 -14.66 7.00 2.96
N ILE A 215 -15.33 8.15 3.12
CA ILE A 215 -15.51 9.15 2.05
C ILE A 215 -14.16 9.70 1.60
N LEU A 216 -13.30 10.14 2.54
CA LEU A 216 -11.98 10.69 2.22
C LEU A 216 -11.12 9.68 1.45
N VAL A 217 -11.06 8.44 1.92
CA VAL A 217 -10.36 7.34 1.23
C VAL A 217 -10.91 7.13 -0.18
N SER A 218 -12.24 7.16 -0.33
CA SER A 218 -12.88 7.00 -1.65
C SER A 218 -12.57 8.16 -2.59
N CYS A 219 -12.49 9.40 -2.08
CA CYS A 219 -12.06 10.55 -2.88
C CYS A 219 -10.59 10.44 -3.29
N MET A 220 -9.69 10.03 -2.38
CA MET A 220 -8.25 9.89 -2.68
C MET A 220 -7.97 8.79 -3.71
N HIS A 221 -8.76 7.72 -3.67
CA HIS A 221 -8.66 6.57 -4.57
C HIS A 221 -9.86 6.50 -5.52
N TRP A 222 -10.34 7.65 -6.00
CA TRP A 222 -11.56 7.76 -6.81
C TRP A 222 -11.54 6.90 -8.08
N PHE A 223 -10.36 6.62 -8.61
CA PHE A 223 -10.16 5.79 -9.80
C PHE A 223 -10.27 4.28 -9.51
N ASN A 224 -10.24 3.86 -8.25
CA ASN A 224 -10.20 2.45 -7.87
C ASN A 224 -11.63 1.90 -7.59
N PRO A 225 -12.19 1.04 -8.46
CA PRO A 225 -13.53 0.49 -8.28
C PRO A 225 -13.66 -0.37 -7.03
N PHE A 226 -12.58 -0.99 -6.56
CA PHE A 226 -12.60 -1.80 -5.34
C PHE A 226 -12.73 -0.94 -4.09
N VAL A 227 -12.20 0.28 -4.09
CA VAL A 227 -12.40 1.22 -2.97
C VAL A 227 -13.88 1.65 -2.89
N TRP A 228 -14.55 1.86 -4.02
CA TRP A 228 -15.99 2.10 -4.04
C TRP A 228 -16.80 0.88 -3.57
N LEU A 229 -16.39 -0.32 -3.95
CA LEU A 229 -16.97 -1.56 -3.43
C LEU A 229 -16.81 -1.64 -1.90
N MET A 230 -15.61 -1.39 -1.39
CA MET A 230 -15.34 -1.30 0.05
C MET A 230 -16.25 -0.26 0.71
N TYR A 231 -16.39 0.94 0.14
CA TYR A 231 -17.28 1.98 0.67
C TYR A 231 -18.72 1.46 0.83
N THR A 232 -19.25 0.71 -0.14
CA THR A 232 -20.59 0.11 -0.01
C THR A 232 -20.66 -0.95 1.10
N PHE A 233 -19.64 -1.80 1.24
CA PHE A 233 -19.61 -2.82 2.28
C PHE A 233 -19.42 -2.25 3.68
N VAL A 234 -18.56 -1.24 3.84
CA VAL A 234 -18.36 -0.54 5.12
C VAL A 234 -19.68 0.04 5.63
N ASN A 235 -20.46 0.69 4.76
CA ASN A 235 -21.75 1.25 5.15
C ASN A 235 -22.75 0.15 5.54
N CYS A 236 -22.79 -0.96 4.79
CA CYS A 236 -23.67 -2.09 5.12
C CYS A 236 -23.28 -2.78 6.43
N ASP A 237 -21.99 -3.09 6.60
CA ASP A 237 -21.47 -3.80 7.76
C ASP A 237 -21.54 -2.94 9.04
N MET A 238 -21.47 -1.62 8.92
CA MET A 238 -21.65 -0.68 10.04
C MET A 238 -23.06 -0.76 10.62
N GLU A 239 -24.09 -0.75 9.77
CA GLU A 239 -25.50 -0.93 10.18
C GLU A 239 -25.71 -2.31 10.82
N MET A 240 -25.20 -3.37 10.20
CA MET A 240 -25.28 -4.73 10.74
C MET A 240 -24.59 -4.87 12.09
N ALA A 241 -23.43 -4.22 12.28
CA ALA A 241 -22.72 -4.24 13.55
C ALA A 241 -23.47 -3.47 14.65
N CYS A 242 -24.25 -2.45 14.28
CA CYS A 242 -25.13 -1.75 15.21
C CYS A 242 -26.32 -2.63 15.60
N ASP A 243 -26.98 -3.25 14.61
CA ASP A 243 -28.06 -4.22 14.83
C ASP A 243 -27.62 -5.37 15.75
N GLU A 244 -26.44 -5.96 15.49
CA GLU A 244 -25.87 -7.02 16.34
C GLU A 244 -25.72 -6.56 17.80
N LYS A 245 -25.28 -5.32 18.00
CA LYS A 245 -25.06 -4.78 19.34
C LYS A 245 -26.38 -4.50 20.06
N VAL A 246 -27.40 -4.00 19.36
CA VAL A 246 -28.74 -3.78 19.94
C VAL A 246 -29.34 -5.11 20.41
N ILE A 247 -29.30 -6.16 19.58
CA ILE A 247 -29.78 -7.50 19.98
C ILE A 247 -28.97 -8.04 21.15
N SER A 248 -27.66 -7.78 21.21
CA SER A 248 -26.86 -8.21 22.36
C SER A 248 -27.24 -7.53 23.69
N ILE A 249 -27.88 -6.34 23.63
CA ILE A 249 -28.35 -5.59 24.80
C ILE A 249 -29.72 -6.10 25.24
N TYR A 250 -30.67 -6.24 24.30
CA TYR A 250 -32.06 -6.61 24.60
C TYR A 250 -32.28 -8.13 24.73
N GLY A 251 -31.38 -8.94 24.17
CA GLY A 251 -31.49 -10.40 24.21
C GLY A 251 -32.14 -10.99 22.96
N GLU A 252 -32.14 -12.32 22.90
CA GLU A 252 -32.57 -13.04 21.70
C GLU A 252 -34.09 -13.09 21.50
N SER A 253 -34.88 -12.96 22.57
CA SER A 253 -36.35 -12.92 22.52
C SER A 253 -36.88 -11.70 21.74
N GLU A 254 -36.16 -10.59 21.80
CA GLU A 254 -36.56 -9.29 21.26
C GLU A 254 -36.17 -9.11 19.77
N LYS A 255 -35.56 -10.11 19.13
CA LYS A 255 -35.08 -10.02 17.74
C LYS A 255 -36.20 -9.70 16.76
N SER A 256 -37.37 -10.32 16.95
CA SER A 256 -38.50 -10.17 16.04
C SER A 256 -39.06 -8.75 16.08
N ASP A 257 -39.33 -8.24 17.29
CA ASP A 257 -39.88 -6.91 17.50
C ASP A 257 -38.90 -5.81 17.05
N TYR A 258 -37.60 -6.03 17.28
CA TYR A 258 -36.56 -5.19 16.74
C TYR A 258 -36.52 -5.20 15.20
N ALA A 259 -36.57 -6.39 14.58
CA ALA A 259 -36.57 -6.51 13.12
C ALA A 259 -37.79 -5.83 12.47
N LEU A 260 -38.97 -5.97 13.09
CA LEU A 260 -40.20 -5.30 12.67
C LEU A 260 -40.09 -3.78 12.80
N THR A 261 -39.49 -3.29 13.88
CA THR A 261 -39.19 -1.86 14.07
C THR A 261 -38.33 -1.31 12.94
N ILE A 262 -37.25 -2.01 12.59
CA ILE A 262 -36.35 -1.62 11.51
C ILE A 262 -37.05 -1.66 10.14
N LEU A 263 -37.90 -2.66 9.90
CA LEU A 263 -38.69 -2.77 8.68
C LEU A 263 -39.69 -1.61 8.55
N TYR A 264 -40.44 -1.31 9.62
CA TYR A 264 -41.39 -0.20 9.66
C TYR A 264 -40.72 1.15 9.35
N LEU A 265 -39.55 1.42 9.94
CA LEU A 265 -38.80 2.65 9.66
C LEU A 265 -38.28 2.71 8.22
N ALA A 266 -37.96 1.55 7.62
CA ALA A 266 -37.52 1.49 6.24
C ALA A 266 -38.67 1.72 5.25
N GLU A 267 -39.90 1.31 5.58
CA GLU A 267 -41.09 1.57 4.76
C GLU A 267 -41.45 3.07 4.73
N GLN A 268 -41.15 3.81 5.79
CA GLN A 268 -41.34 5.27 5.81
C GLN A 268 -40.34 6.06 4.96
N LYS A 269 -39.33 5.41 4.35
CA LYS A 269 -38.38 6.10 3.46
C LYS A 269 -39.05 6.48 2.13
N SER A 270 -39.22 7.78 1.93
CA SER A 270 -39.61 8.36 0.65
C SER A 270 -38.52 8.14 -0.43
N ALA A 271 -38.94 7.96 -1.68
CA ALA A 271 -38.09 7.71 -2.84
C ALA A 271 -37.05 8.82 -3.14
N TYR A 272 -37.15 9.99 -2.51
CA TYR A 272 -36.24 11.12 -2.75
C TYR A 272 -34.90 11.03 -1.96
N THR A 273 -34.75 10.06 -1.05
CA THR A 273 -33.55 9.89 -0.20
C THR A 273 -32.50 8.92 -0.79
N ILE A 274 -32.64 8.57 -2.08
CA ILE A 274 -31.79 7.57 -2.78
C ILE A 274 -30.32 8.01 -2.91
N LEU A 275 -30.04 9.31 -2.91
CA LEU A 275 -28.68 9.84 -3.10
C LEU A 275 -27.87 9.97 -1.79
N TYR A 276 -28.50 9.83 -0.63
CA TYR A 276 -27.87 10.15 0.67
C TYR A 276 -27.40 8.94 1.47
N ASN A 277 -27.88 7.75 1.16
CA ASN A 277 -27.40 6.49 1.71
C ASN A 277 -27.21 5.52 0.55
N GLY A 278 -26.02 5.56 -0.04
CA GLY A 278 -25.68 4.81 -1.24
C GLY A 278 -26.17 3.36 -1.21
N PHE A 279 -26.99 3.04 -2.21
CA PHE A 279 -27.30 1.70 -2.71
C PHE A 279 -28.41 0.88 -2.01
N GLY A 280 -29.64 1.16 -2.44
CA GLY A 280 -30.65 0.14 -2.81
C GLY A 280 -31.57 -0.40 -1.71
N LYS A 281 -32.59 -1.16 -2.12
CA LYS A 281 -33.53 -1.93 -1.25
C LYS A 281 -32.89 -3.19 -0.64
N LYS A 282 -31.70 -3.59 -1.10
CA LYS A 282 -30.95 -4.77 -0.63
C LYS A 282 -30.47 -4.73 0.84
N PRO A 283 -30.07 -3.59 1.44
CA PRO A 283 -29.51 -3.56 2.79
C PRO A 283 -30.54 -3.95 3.86
N ILE A 284 -31.84 -3.62 3.69
CA ILE A 284 -32.84 -3.93 4.73
C ILE A 284 -33.10 -5.43 4.87
N LYS A 285 -33.19 -6.14 3.73
CA LYS A 285 -33.35 -7.59 3.71
C LYS A 285 -32.16 -8.30 4.36
N GLU A 286 -30.95 -7.82 4.10
CA GLU A 286 -29.74 -8.38 4.70
C GLU A 286 -29.69 -8.12 6.21
N ARG A 287 -30.09 -6.92 6.67
CA ARG A 287 -30.20 -6.56 8.09
C ARG A 287 -31.21 -7.44 8.81
N VAL A 288 -32.45 -7.52 8.34
CA VAL A 288 -33.50 -8.38 8.95
C VAL A 288 -33.03 -9.84 9.02
N ARG A 289 -32.46 -10.37 7.92
CA ARG A 289 -31.91 -11.72 7.92
C ARG A 289 -30.77 -11.91 8.93
N ALA A 290 -29.88 -10.92 9.07
CA ALA A 290 -28.77 -10.97 10.03
C ALA A 290 -29.29 -10.91 11.48
N ILE A 291 -30.27 -10.07 11.76
CA ILE A 291 -30.96 -9.96 13.06
C ILE A 291 -31.56 -11.32 13.44
N MET A 292 -32.35 -11.93 12.54
CA MET A 292 -33.02 -13.21 12.81
C MET A 292 -32.05 -14.38 12.96
N ARG A 293 -30.88 -14.32 12.31
CA ARG A 293 -29.82 -15.35 12.41
C ARG A 293 -28.81 -15.09 13.51
N TYR A 294 -28.93 -13.99 14.27
CA TYR A 294 -28.02 -13.70 15.37
C TYR A 294 -28.03 -14.85 16.38
N ARG A 295 -26.86 -15.19 16.92
CA ARG A 295 -26.68 -16.11 18.04
C ARG A 295 -25.54 -15.60 18.91
N LYS A 296 -25.56 -15.90 20.21
CA LYS A 296 -24.38 -15.67 21.08
C LYS A 296 -23.13 -16.33 20.48
N LYS A 297 -21.99 -15.65 20.63
CA LYS A 297 -20.73 -16.05 20.00
C LYS A 297 -20.19 -17.32 20.64
N SER A 298 -19.90 -18.32 19.80
CA SER A 298 -19.16 -19.52 20.19
C SER A 298 -17.66 -19.22 20.27
N ILE A 299 -16.94 -19.95 21.14
CA ILE A 299 -15.47 -19.90 21.28
C ILE A 299 -14.80 -20.09 19.91
N PHE A 300 -15.34 -20.97 19.07
CA PHE A 300 -14.84 -21.18 17.69
C PHE A 300 -14.91 -19.91 16.83
N GLY A 301 -16.00 -19.14 16.92
CA GLY A 301 -16.16 -17.89 16.17
C GLY A 301 -15.21 -16.79 16.62
N ILE A 302 -14.82 -16.80 17.90
CA ILE A 302 -13.81 -15.88 18.44
C ILE A 302 -12.42 -16.26 17.92
N SER A 303 -12.05 -17.55 17.99
CA SER A 303 -10.77 -18.05 17.47
C SER A 303 -10.61 -17.76 15.97
N LEU A 304 -11.64 -18.05 15.17
CA LEU A 304 -11.63 -17.74 13.73
C LEU A 304 -11.49 -16.24 13.45
N SER A 305 -12.13 -15.38 14.27
CA SER A 305 -11.99 -13.92 14.15
C SER A 305 -10.54 -13.47 14.38
N LEU A 306 -9.88 -14.02 15.40
CA LEU A 306 -8.49 -13.69 15.73
C LEU A 306 -7.53 -14.15 14.63
N ALA A 307 -7.71 -15.37 14.11
CA ALA A 307 -6.90 -15.90 13.02
C ALA A 307 -6.98 -15.01 11.77
N ILE A 308 -8.17 -14.53 11.41
CA ILE A 308 -8.35 -13.66 10.24
C ILE A 308 -7.71 -12.29 10.44
N ILE A 309 -7.82 -11.71 11.64
CA ILE A 309 -7.12 -10.46 11.97
C ILE A 309 -5.61 -10.66 11.83
N LEU A 310 -5.07 -11.76 12.36
CA LEU A 310 -3.64 -12.06 12.27
C LEU A 310 -3.18 -12.20 10.82
N VAL A 311 -3.91 -12.95 9.98
CA VAL A 311 -3.61 -13.09 8.55
C VAL A 311 -3.65 -11.73 7.84
N THR A 312 -4.63 -10.88 8.17
CA THR A 312 -4.75 -9.55 7.58
C THR A 312 -3.57 -8.64 7.98
N VAL A 313 -3.17 -8.67 9.25
CA VAL A 313 -2.00 -7.93 9.74
C VAL A 313 -0.71 -8.45 9.11
N LEU A 314 -0.56 -9.77 9.00
CA LEU A 314 0.59 -10.40 8.33
C LEU A 314 0.65 -10.00 6.85
N PHE A 315 -0.48 -10.01 6.14
CA PHE A 315 -0.56 -9.51 4.76
C PHE A 315 -0.11 -8.04 4.68
N LEU A 316 -0.58 -7.18 5.58
CA LEU A 316 -0.16 -5.78 5.63
C LEU A 316 1.35 -5.61 5.89
N MET A 317 1.98 -6.55 6.59
CA MET A 317 3.44 -6.58 6.82
C MET A 317 4.23 -7.14 5.63
N LEU A 318 3.70 -8.17 4.96
CA LEU A 318 4.33 -8.86 3.82
C LEU A 318 4.31 -8.05 2.52
N PHE A 319 3.46 -7.03 2.42
CA PHE A 319 3.52 -6.02 1.37
C PHE A 319 4.12 -4.72 1.91
N PRO A 320 5.43 -4.72 2.28
CA PRO A 320 6.10 -3.50 2.67
C PRO A 320 5.99 -2.53 1.49
N GLY A 321 5.67 -1.28 1.81
CA GLY A 321 5.54 -0.25 0.80
C GLY A 321 6.89 0.14 0.22
N ASN A 322 7.63 -0.76 -0.45
CA ASN A 322 9.01 -0.59 -0.95
C ASN A 322 9.85 0.36 -0.07
N GLY A 323 9.81 0.15 1.25
CA GLY A 323 10.57 0.97 2.20
C GLY A 323 12.05 0.64 2.23
N LYS A 324 12.45 -0.45 1.56
CA LYS A 324 13.82 -0.84 1.24
C LYS A 324 13.79 -1.65 -0.06
N SER A 325 13.43 -1.03 -1.19
CA SER A 325 14.18 -1.42 -2.38
C SER A 325 15.55 -0.80 -2.16
N LEU A 326 16.59 -1.62 -2.00
CA LEU A 326 17.92 -1.15 -2.32
C LEU A 326 17.79 -0.42 -3.67
N ASN A 327 18.23 0.84 -3.74
CA ASN A 327 18.10 1.58 -4.98
C ASN A 327 18.72 0.72 -6.08
N ARG A 328 18.04 0.48 -7.20
CA ARG A 328 18.59 -0.36 -8.30
C ARG A 328 20.03 0.05 -8.65
N ASN A 329 20.31 1.35 -8.51
CA ASN A 329 21.61 1.96 -8.66
C ASN A 329 22.61 1.57 -7.55
N GLU A 330 22.20 1.52 -6.28
CA GLU A 330 23.04 1.05 -5.17
C GLU A 330 23.35 -0.43 -5.28
N GLU A 331 22.38 -1.25 -5.72
CA GLU A 331 22.59 -2.67 -5.98
C GLU A 331 23.57 -2.88 -7.15
N ALA A 332 23.41 -2.13 -8.25
CA ALA A 332 24.34 -2.14 -9.37
C ALA A 332 25.76 -1.73 -8.95
N ILE A 333 25.91 -0.64 -8.18
CA ILE A 333 27.22 -0.20 -7.64
C ILE A 333 27.82 -1.32 -6.80
N LYS A 334 27.03 -1.90 -5.88
CA LYS A 334 27.49 -2.95 -4.98
C LYS A 334 27.97 -4.18 -5.78
N THR A 335 27.19 -4.65 -6.73
CA THR A 335 27.54 -5.81 -7.57
C THR A 335 28.81 -5.55 -8.38
N VAL A 336 28.95 -4.38 -9.00
CA VAL A 336 30.15 -4.02 -9.75
C VAL A 336 31.39 -3.97 -8.85
N LEU A 337 31.29 -3.35 -7.67
CA LEU A 337 32.41 -3.28 -6.72
C LEU A 337 32.78 -4.65 -6.15
N GLU A 338 31.80 -5.49 -5.81
CA GLU A 338 32.06 -6.87 -5.40
C GLU A 338 32.80 -7.64 -6.49
N GLN A 339 32.35 -7.55 -7.75
CA GLN A 339 32.99 -8.22 -8.88
C GLN A 339 34.40 -7.71 -9.17
N ILE A 340 34.65 -6.40 -9.07
CA ILE A 340 35.99 -5.82 -9.25
C ILE A 340 36.98 -6.38 -8.23
N PHE A 341 36.60 -6.41 -6.94
CA PHE A 341 37.53 -6.73 -5.85
C PHE A 341 37.56 -8.21 -5.46
N THR A 342 36.65 -9.03 -5.98
CA THR A 342 36.67 -10.50 -5.82
C THR A 342 37.12 -11.25 -7.07
N CYS A 343 37.45 -10.53 -8.15
CA CYS A 343 38.05 -11.16 -9.32
C CYS A 343 39.55 -11.48 -9.10
N PRO A 344 40.00 -12.64 -9.58
CA PRO A 344 39.25 -13.53 -10.46
C PRO A 344 38.44 -14.59 -9.69
N ASN A 345 37.18 -14.75 -10.09
CA ASN A 345 36.43 -15.96 -9.73
C ASN A 345 37.06 -17.16 -10.48
N GLN A 346 36.80 -18.39 -9.99
CA GLN A 346 37.36 -19.62 -10.57
C GLN A 346 37.16 -19.73 -12.10
N GLU A 347 36.02 -19.22 -12.59
CA GLU A 347 35.67 -19.23 -14.01
C GLU A 347 36.58 -18.32 -14.86
N MET A 348 36.94 -17.12 -14.38
CA MET A 348 37.88 -16.23 -15.07
C MET A 348 39.31 -16.77 -15.02
N ILE A 349 39.70 -17.45 -13.93
CA ILE A 349 40.99 -18.14 -13.83
C ILE A 349 41.10 -19.24 -14.90
N GLU A 350 40.05 -20.02 -15.10
CA GLU A 350 40.01 -21.07 -16.13
C GLU A 350 40.10 -20.50 -17.55
N VAL A 351 39.34 -19.44 -17.86
CA VAL A 351 39.41 -18.75 -19.16
C VAL A 351 40.84 -18.28 -19.43
N TYR A 352 41.50 -17.74 -18.41
CA TYR A 352 42.84 -17.19 -18.55
C TYR A 352 43.95 -18.25 -18.63
N ASN A 353 43.85 -19.33 -17.86
CA ASN A 353 44.76 -20.47 -17.95
C ASN A 353 44.64 -21.17 -19.33
N ASN A 354 43.42 -21.24 -19.87
CA ASN A 354 43.17 -21.71 -21.23
C ASN A 354 43.75 -20.76 -22.29
N MET A 355 43.73 -19.45 -22.06
CA MET A 355 44.40 -18.48 -22.93
C MET A 355 45.93 -18.64 -22.90
N PHE A 356 46.54 -18.70 -21.71
CA PHE A 356 47.99 -18.78 -21.58
C PHE A 356 48.58 -20.07 -22.16
N SER A 357 47.90 -21.20 -21.97
CA SER A 357 48.30 -22.48 -22.58
C SER A 357 48.20 -22.47 -24.12
N ARG A 358 47.25 -21.71 -24.70
CA ARG A 358 47.12 -21.52 -26.15
C ARG A 358 48.18 -20.59 -26.73
N ILE A 359 48.54 -19.52 -26.02
CA ILE A 359 49.61 -18.59 -26.44
C ILE A 359 50.97 -19.29 -26.53
N GLN A 360 51.23 -20.27 -25.66
CA GLN A 360 52.45 -21.10 -25.71
C GLN A 360 52.51 -22.04 -26.92
N THR A 361 51.40 -22.28 -27.62
CA THR A 361 51.31 -23.29 -28.69
C THR A 361 51.12 -22.72 -30.10
N SER A 362 50.78 -21.42 -30.27
CA SER A 362 50.74 -20.75 -31.57
C SER A 362 50.88 -19.23 -31.44
N PRO A 363 51.80 -18.56 -32.16
CA PRO A 363 51.86 -17.11 -32.19
C PRO A 363 50.88 -16.57 -33.25
N LEU A 364 50.05 -15.61 -32.84
CA LEU A 364 49.03 -14.87 -33.62
C LEU A 364 47.64 -15.50 -33.60
N GLU A 365 46.73 -14.93 -32.81
CA GLU A 365 45.35 -14.73 -33.27
C GLU A 365 44.61 -13.65 -32.46
N GLU A 366 44.07 -12.67 -33.19
CA GLU A 366 43.12 -11.62 -32.78
C GLU A 366 41.86 -12.19 -32.09
N ASN A 367 41.64 -13.51 -32.22
CA ASN A 367 40.50 -14.27 -31.72
C ASN A 367 40.51 -14.52 -30.20
N ILE A 368 41.66 -14.44 -29.53
CA ILE A 368 41.78 -14.80 -28.10
C ILE A 368 41.36 -13.64 -27.19
N ASN A 369 41.70 -12.40 -27.56
CA ASN A 369 41.24 -11.21 -26.83
C ASN A 369 39.70 -11.10 -26.85
N ASN A 370 39.08 -11.50 -27.96
CA ASN A 370 37.63 -11.53 -28.12
C ASN A 370 36.90 -12.39 -27.09
N GLU A 371 37.50 -13.48 -26.58
CA GLU A 371 36.84 -14.38 -25.61
C GLU A 371 36.75 -13.75 -24.22
N ILE A 372 37.83 -13.08 -23.79
CA ILE A 372 37.87 -12.35 -22.51
C ILE A 372 37.02 -11.08 -22.59
N ASP A 373 37.15 -10.32 -23.67
CA ASP A 373 36.35 -9.11 -23.90
C ASP A 373 34.86 -9.45 -23.90
N LYS A 374 34.47 -10.55 -24.54
CA LYS A 374 33.08 -11.05 -24.51
C LYS A 374 32.63 -11.41 -23.10
N LYS A 375 33.46 -12.09 -22.30
CA LYS A 375 33.10 -12.51 -20.94
C LYS A 375 32.96 -11.30 -20.01
N LEU A 376 33.88 -10.35 -20.09
CA LEU A 376 33.80 -9.08 -19.36
C LEU A 376 32.57 -8.27 -19.78
N TYR A 377 32.20 -8.32 -21.07
CA TYR A 377 31.01 -7.64 -21.58
C TYR A 377 29.75 -8.27 -20.99
N GLU A 378 29.63 -9.59 -20.97
CA GLU A 378 28.51 -10.30 -20.34
C GLU A 378 28.36 -9.97 -18.84
N ILE A 379 29.48 -9.77 -18.14
CA ILE A 379 29.49 -9.46 -16.69
C ILE A 379 29.08 -8.01 -16.42
N TYR A 380 29.65 -7.03 -17.14
CA TYR A 380 29.53 -5.61 -16.79
C TYR A 380 28.52 -4.81 -17.64
N GLN A 381 28.15 -5.26 -18.85
CA GLN A 381 27.17 -4.57 -19.70
C GLN A 381 25.82 -4.26 -19.01
N PRO A 382 25.27 -5.12 -18.12
CA PRO A 382 24.02 -4.79 -17.43
C PRO A 382 24.10 -3.57 -16.51
N TYR A 383 25.31 -3.15 -16.14
CA TYR A 383 25.55 -2.12 -15.12
C TYR A 383 26.30 -0.89 -15.66
N ILE A 384 27.00 -1.02 -16.79
CA ILE A 384 27.87 0.02 -17.35
C ILE A 384 27.42 0.32 -18.79
N SER A 385 27.18 1.60 -19.09
CA SER A 385 26.84 2.07 -20.44
C SER A 385 27.93 1.72 -21.44
N SER A 386 27.56 1.41 -22.68
CA SER A 386 28.48 1.14 -23.79
C SER A 386 29.54 2.23 -23.96
N LYS A 387 29.18 3.50 -23.73
CA LYS A 387 30.09 4.66 -23.79
C LYS A 387 31.28 4.57 -22.81
N TRP A 388 31.05 4.04 -21.61
CA TRP A 388 32.06 3.99 -20.55
C TRP A 388 32.70 2.61 -20.39
N TYR A 389 32.12 1.59 -21.02
CA TYR A 389 32.54 0.20 -20.89
C TYR A 389 34.02 0.00 -21.26
N GLU A 390 34.47 0.47 -22.43
CA GLU A 390 35.86 0.28 -22.86
C GLU A 390 36.86 0.94 -21.90
N SER A 391 36.57 2.15 -21.43
CA SER A 391 37.43 2.86 -20.47
C SER A 391 37.44 2.18 -19.11
N PHE A 392 36.29 1.67 -18.66
CA PHE A 392 36.15 0.92 -17.42
C PHE A 392 36.95 -0.38 -17.46
N VAL A 393 36.78 -1.18 -18.52
CA VAL A 393 37.51 -2.42 -18.71
C VAL A 393 39.00 -2.12 -18.79
N MET A 394 39.45 -1.18 -19.62
CA MET A 394 40.87 -0.84 -19.74
C MET A 394 41.53 -0.52 -18.39
N TYR A 395 40.85 0.24 -17.53
CA TYR A 395 41.39 0.65 -16.23
C TYR A 395 41.43 -0.49 -15.20
N PHE A 396 40.37 -1.30 -15.11
CA PHE A 396 40.27 -2.36 -14.10
C PHE A 396 40.93 -3.68 -14.53
N TYR A 397 40.80 -4.03 -15.81
CA TYR A 397 41.37 -5.25 -16.41
C TYR A 397 42.89 -5.26 -16.37
N SER A 398 43.54 -4.12 -16.61
CA SER A 398 45.01 -4.04 -16.66
C SER A 398 45.68 -3.97 -15.28
N TYR A 399 45.01 -3.41 -14.28
CA TYR A 399 45.62 -3.16 -12.97
C TYR A 399 45.26 -4.22 -11.91
N LEU A 400 44.00 -4.48 -11.62
CA LEU A 400 43.67 -5.28 -10.43
C LEU A 400 43.98 -6.77 -10.60
N TYR A 401 43.75 -7.30 -11.80
CA TYR A 401 43.91 -8.71 -12.11
C TYR A 401 45.38 -9.16 -12.14
N VAL A 402 46.24 -8.37 -12.80
CA VAL A 402 47.66 -8.70 -12.97
C VAL A 402 48.35 -8.75 -11.61
N TYR A 403 48.17 -7.73 -10.76
CA TYR A 403 48.90 -7.64 -9.49
C TYR A 403 48.43 -8.65 -8.42
N SER A 404 47.14 -8.98 -8.31
CA SER A 404 46.67 -9.91 -7.27
C SER A 404 47.13 -11.35 -7.53
N THR A 405 47.04 -11.79 -8.79
CA THR A 405 47.41 -13.15 -9.19
C THR A 405 48.91 -13.35 -9.36
N THR A 406 49.68 -12.34 -9.82
CA THR A 406 51.14 -12.50 -9.95
C THR A 406 51.87 -12.46 -8.61
N ASP A 407 51.34 -11.72 -7.62
CA ASP A 407 52.04 -11.49 -6.34
C ASP A 407 51.52 -12.38 -5.18
N GLY A 408 50.55 -13.26 -5.45
CA GLY A 408 50.03 -14.25 -4.50
C GLY A 408 49.13 -13.66 -3.41
N TYR A 409 48.37 -12.61 -3.74
CA TYR A 409 47.44 -11.96 -2.83
C TYR A 409 46.00 -12.42 -3.05
N GLU A 410 45.36 -12.87 -1.98
CA GLU A 410 43.92 -13.08 -1.92
C GLU A 410 43.26 -11.80 -1.41
N ILE A 411 42.26 -11.29 -2.14
CA ILE A 411 41.48 -10.10 -1.77
C ILE A 411 40.01 -10.51 -1.65
N ALA A 412 39.35 -10.10 -0.57
CA ALA A 412 37.94 -10.32 -0.35
C ALA A 412 37.26 -9.04 0.15
N VAL A 413 36.06 -8.77 -0.36
CA VAL A 413 35.22 -7.68 0.13
C VAL A 413 34.58 -8.08 1.46
N ASP A 414 34.80 -7.27 2.50
CA ASP A 414 34.17 -7.45 3.81
C ASP A 414 32.77 -6.82 3.84
N HIS A 415 32.70 -5.51 3.58
CA HIS A 415 31.45 -4.78 3.42
C HIS A 415 31.62 -3.54 2.53
N ILE A 416 30.50 -3.02 2.02
CA ILE A 416 30.45 -1.84 1.15
C ILE A 416 29.40 -0.87 1.71
N ASP A 417 29.83 0.35 2.00
CA ASP A 417 28.96 1.47 2.35
C ASP A 417 28.70 2.31 1.10
N ILE A 418 27.44 2.59 0.80
CA ILE A 418 27.04 3.45 -0.33
C ILE A 418 26.15 4.57 0.20
N LYS A 419 26.49 5.81 -0.16
CA LYS A 419 25.72 7.00 0.19
C LYS A 419 25.40 7.78 -1.08
N ARG A 420 24.10 7.97 -1.33
CA ARG A 420 23.60 8.85 -2.39
C ARG A 420 23.86 10.31 -2.04
N SER A 421 24.28 11.12 -3.01
CA SER A 421 24.46 12.55 -2.85
C SER A 421 23.12 13.26 -2.61
N ASP A 422 23.09 14.15 -1.62
CA ASP A 422 21.92 14.96 -1.29
C ASP A 422 21.66 16.08 -2.31
N THR A 423 22.70 16.49 -3.06
CA THR A 423 22.64 17.59 -4.02
C THR A 423 22.45 17.13 -5.46
N ILE A 424 23.02 15.98 -5.82
CA ILE A 424 22.98 15.43 -7.18
C ILE A 424 22.47 13.98 -7.09
N PRO A 425 21.17 13.73 -7.36
CA PRO A 425 20.56 12.43 -7.13
C PRO A 425 21.13 11.27 -7.98
N THR A 426 21.93 11.59 -9.00
CA THR A 426 22.63 10.64 -9.87
C THR A 426 24.00 10.22 -9.32
N ASN A 427 24.52 10.91 -8.32
CA ASN A 427 25.87 10.68 -7.79
C ASN A 427 25.80 9.91 -6.47
N TYR A 428 26.73 8.98 -6.32
CA TYR A 428 26.88 8.12 -5.16
C TYR A 428 28.33 8.15 -4.73
N SER A 429 28.59 8.30 -3.43
CA SER A 429 29.89 8.02 -2.83
C SER A 429 29.86 6.63 -2.21
N PHE A 430 30.93 5.87 -2.33
CA PHE A 430 31.03 4.55 -1.72
C PHE A 430 32.35 4.39 -0.95
N MET A 431 32.33 3.53 0.06
CA MET A 431 33.50 3.00 0.73
C MET A 431 33.48 1.47 0.66
N VAL A 432 34.57 0.88 0.20
CA VAL A 432 34.77 -0.57 0.13
C VAL A 432 35.79 -0.96 1.19
N TYR A 433 35.43 -1.89 2.06
CA TYR A 433 36.33 -2.46 3.04
C TYR A 433 36.82 -3.81 2.53
N LEU A 434 38.13 -3.96 2.45
CA LEU A 434 38.79 -5.13 1.87
C LEU A 434 39.61 -5.85 2.93
N ASN A 435 39.53 -7.17 2.88
CA ASN A 435 40.44 -8.08 3.56
C ASN A 435 41.43 -8.59 2.53
N TYR A 436 42.72 -8.56 2.85
CA TYR A 436 43.73 -9.13 1.97
C TYR A 436 44.78 -9.92 2.76
N SER A 437 45.28 -11.00 2.15
CA SER A 437 46.35 -11.82 2.70
C SER A 437 47.24 -12.34 1.57
N LYS A 438 48.55 -12.40 1.82
CA LYS A 438 49.47 -13.14 0.96
C LYS A 438 49.41 -14.63 1.34
N GLU A 439 49.52 -15.56 0.40
CA GLU A 439 49.44 -17.01 0.66
C GLU A 439 50.13 -17.43 1.98
N GLY A 440 49.35 -17.89 2.97
CA GLY A 440 49.84 -18.33 4.28
C GLY A 440 50.21 -17.23 5.30
N GLY A 441 49.98 -15.96 4.98
CA GLY A 441 50.28 -14.79 5.83
C GLY A 441 49.09 -14.27 6.66
N GLU A 442 49.36 -13.26 7.50
CA GLU A 442 48.33 -12.61 8.31
C GLU A 442 47.31 -11.83 7.46
N LYS A 443 46.04 -11.86 7.87
CA LYS A 443 44.95 -11.10 7.25
C LYS A 443 45.06 -9.62 7.63
N ASN A 444 45.11 -8.77 6.62
CA ASN A 444 45.15 -7.32 6.76
C ASN A 444 43.85 -6.70 6.24
N HIS A 445 43.58 -5.47 6.69
CA HIS A 445 42.37 -4.73 6.34
C HIS A 445 42.74 -3.39 5.70
N THR A 446 42.05 -3.02 4.63
CA THR A 446 42.16 -1.69 4.01
C THR A 446 40.80 -1.18 3.58
N LYS A 447 40.70 0.13 3.30
CA LYS A 447 39.49 0.76 2.79
C LYS A 447 39.78 1.58 1.54
N ILE A 448 38.84 1.55 0.60
CA ILE A 448 38.90 2.30 -0.66
C ILE A 448 37.67 3.19 -0.73
N GLU A 449 37.90 4.48 -1.01
CA GLU A 449 36.85 5.47 -1.16
C GLU A 449 36.70 5.83 -2.64
N GLY A 450 35.46 5.98 -3.12
CA GLY A 450 35.20 6.29 -4.52
C GLY A 450 33.82 6.89 -4.76
N SER A 451 33.52 7.14 -6.02
CA SER A 451 32.22 7.68 -6.44
C SER A 451 31.71 7.04 -7.73
N ALA A 452 30.40 6.95 -7.87
CA ALA A 452 29.70 6.43 -9.04
C ALA A 452 28.62 7.42 -9.48
N GLN A 453 28.41 7.52 -10.80
CA GLN A 453 27.42 8.41 -11.40
C GLN A 453 26.56 7.64 -12.39
N PHE A 454 25.24 7.81 -12.29
CA PHE A 454 24.27 7.29 -13.26
C PHE A 454 23.84 8.43 -14.18
N LEU A 455 24.16 8.32 -15.47
CA LEU A 455 23.64 9.25 -16.48
C LEU A 455 22.31 8.70 -17.00
N GLU A 456 21.29 9.56 -17.13
CA GLU A 456 20.10 9.21 -17.91
C GLU A 456 20.51 9.23 -19.39
N GLU A 457 20.76 8.04 -19.96
CA GLU A 457 20.92 7.85 -21.41
C GLU A 457 19.60 7.49 -22.08
#